data_AF-A0A1H6WP22-F1
#
_entry.id   AF-A0A1H6WP22-F1
#
_cell.length_a   1.000
_cell.length_b   1.000
_cell.length_c   1.000
_cell.angle_alpha   90.00
_cell.angle_beta   90.00
_cell.angle_gamma   90.00
#
_symmetry.space_group_name_H-M   'P 1'
#
loop_
_entity.id
_entity.type
_entity.pdbx_description
1 polymer ?
#
loop_
_entity_poly.entity_id
_entity_poly.type
_entity_poly.pdbx_seq_one_letter_code
_entity_poly.pdbx_strand_id
1 'polypeptide(L)'
;MAVGLGPLPTLHPVPGFELGIASAGIKRPGRKDVVVMRCAEGSSVAGVFTLNAFCAAPVILSKQRVGGTVRYLLTNTGNANAGTGEPGLQAAERTTARLAELTGVDASAVLPFSTGVIGEPLPVEKIEGALQAALDDLSVDNWAAAATGIMTTDTLPKGASRQFQIDGVTVTVTGISKGAGMIRPNMATMLGYIATDAKVSQSVLQDLIRDGANKSFNRITIDGDTSTNDCCMLIATGQADLPEVTEARGPLFDALKKAVFEVCMDVAQAIVRDGEGATKFVTVEVNGGANHQECLDVGYTVAHSPLIKTALFASDPNWGRILAAVGRAGVPDLDVSKIDVFLSGVCIASKGARASTYTEAQGSAVMAEEEITIRIELGRGDCSETIWTTDLSHEYVKINAEYRT
;
A
#
# COMPACT_ATOMS: atom_id res chain seq x y z
N MET A 1 16.38 8.96 -4.89
CA MET A 1 16.51 8.51 -3.49
C MET A 1 15.16 8.69 -2.86
N ALA A 2 14.75 7.82 -1.93
CA ALA A 2 13.47 7.98 -1.24
C ALA A 2 13.42 9.28 -0.42
N VAL A 3 12.23 9.89 -0.34
CA VAL A 3 11.99 11.19 0.29
C VAL A 3 11.66 11.00 1.77
N GLY A 4 12.59 11.36 2.65
CA GLY A 4 12.41 11.22 4.11
C GLY A 4 12.20 9.79 4.61
N LEU A 5 12.41 8.76 3.78
CA LEU A 5 12.34 7.37 4.20
C LEU A 5 13.69 6.95 4.77
N GLY A 6 13.72 6.74 6.09
CA GLY A 6 14.90 6.25 6.81
C GLY A 6 15.16 4.75 6.59
N PRO A 7 16.13 4.17 7.33
CA PRO A 7 16.31 2.73 7.34
C PRO A 7 15.04 2.03 7.82
N LEU A 8 14.84 0.79 7.38
CA LEU A 8 13.73 -0.05 7.84
C LEU A 8 13.74 -0.10 9.39
N PRO A 9 12.62 0.23 10.05
CA PRO A 9 12.58 0.20 11.51
C PRO A 9 12.68 -1.25 12.02
N THR A 10 12.89 -1.41 13.33
CA THR A 10 12.79 -2.73 13.96
C THR A 10 11.37 -3.26 13.76
N LEU A 11 11.27 -4.42 13.11
CA LEU A 11 10.01 -5.12 12.90
C LEU A 11 9.90 -6.22 13.95
N HIS A 12 8.91 -6.10 14.84
CA HIS A 12 8.73 -7.09 15.90
C HIS A 12 8.14 -8.38 15.32
N PRO A 13 8.64 -9.56 15.74
CA PRO A 13 8.03 -10.83 15.40
C PRO A 13 6.57 -10.89 15.84
N VAL A 14 5.72 -11.51 15.03
CA VAL A 14 4.33 -11.77 15.39
C VAL A 14 4.21 -13.25 15.73
N PRO A 15 3.99 -13.63 17.01
CA PRO A 15 3.81 -15.02 17.41
C PRO A 15 2.82 -15.75 16.50
N GLY A 16 3.24 -16.90 15.96
CA GLY A 16 2.43 -17.70 15.04
C GLY A 16 2.40 -17.20 13.58
N PHE A 17 3.25 -16.25 13.19
CA PHE A 17 3.44 -15.87 11.79
C PHE A 17 4.92 -15.93 11.41
N GLU A 18 5.27 -16.86 10.53
CA GLU A 18 6.64 -17.09 10.10
C GLU A 18 6.81 -16.74 8.63
N LEU A 19 7.98 -16.22 8.27
CA LEU A 19 8.32 -15.83 6.92
C LEU A 19 9.61 -16.53 6.49
N GLY A 20 9.62 -17.05 5.27
CA GLY A 20 10.74 -17.77 4.70
C GLY A 20 11.00 -17.29 3.28
N ILE A 21 12.28 -17.09 2.94
CA ILE A 21 12.67 -16.39 1.72
C ILE A 21 13.70 -17.19 0.95
N ALA A 22 13.43 -17.40 -0.34
CA ALA A 22 14.35 -18.07 -1.25
C ALA A 22 14.60 -17.28 -2.53
N SER A 23 15.68 -17.64 -3.23
CA SER A 23 16.01 -17.14 -4.56
C SER A 23 15.61 -18.19 -5.61
N ALA A 24 14.55 -17.92 -6.35
CA ALA A 24 14.20 -18.65 -7.58
C ALA A 24 14.93 -18.07 -8.82
N GLY A 25 15.42 -16.83 -8.73
CA GLY A 25 16.11 -16.18 -9.84
C GLY A 25 15.19 -15.94 -11.04
N ILE A 26 13.97 -15.46 -10.76
CA ILE A 26 12.89 -15.21 -11.71
C ILE A 26 13.34 -14.20 -12.77
N LYS A 27 13.67 -12.96 -12.33
CA LYS A 27 14.18 -11.90 -13.22
C LYS A 27 15.71 -11.78 -13.19
N ARG A 28 16.35 -11.99 -12.04
CA ARG A 28 17.81 -11.86 -11.85
C ARG A 28 18.35 -13.03 -11.02
N PRO A 29 19.39 -13.76 -11.48
CA PRO A 29 20.00 -14.84 -10.71
C PRO A 29 20.45 -14.38 -9.31
N GLY A 30 20.24 -15.22 -8.29
CA GLY A 30 20.65 -14.96 -6.91
C GLY A 30 19.77 -13.96 -6.15
N ARG A 31 18.77 -13.35 -6.80
CA ARG A 31 17.83 -12.46 -6.13
C ARG A 31 16.84 -13.27 -5.29
N LYS A 32 16.72 -12.94 -4.01
CA LYS A 32 15.62 -13.40 -3.16
C LYS A 32 14.30 -12.85 -3.70
N ASP A 33 13.50 -13.70 -4.32
CA ASP A 33 12.32 -13.32 -5.10
C ASP A 33 11.13 -14.28 -4.94
N VAL A 34 11.22 -15.21 -3.98
CA VAL A 34 10.11 -16.02 -3.48
C VAL A 34 10.02 -15.86 -1.97
N VAL A 35 8.84 -15.51 -1.48
CA VAL A 35 8.53 -15.39 -0.05
C VAL A 35 7.35 -16.30 0.27
N VAL A 36 7.52 -17.18 1.25
CA VAL A 36 6.47 -18.02 1.81
C VAL A 36 6.17 -17.51 3.22
N MET A 37 4.90 -17.27 3.53
CA MET A 37 4.47 -16.86 4.85
C MET A 37 3.56 -17.95 5.42
N ARG A 38 3.87 -18.45 6.62
CA ARG A 38 3.12 -19.50 7.32
C ARG A 38 2.31 -18.88 8.44
N CYS A 39 1.01 -19.09 8.42
CA CYS A 39 0.11 -18.73 9.52
C CYS A 39 0.10 -19.86 10.57
N ALA A 40 -0.17 -19.58 11.85
CA ALA A 40 -0.44 -20.61 12.86
C ALA A 40 -1.82 -21.24 12.64
N GLU A 41 -2.01 -22.50 13.06
CA GLU A 41 -3.32 -23.13 12.96
C GLU A 41 -4.37 -22.33 13.74
N GLY A 42 -5.58 -22.20 13.18
CA GLY A 42 -6.63 -21.34 13.75
C GLY A 42 -6.51 -19.85 13.42
N SER A 43 -5.51 -19.43 12.64
CA SER A 43 -5.43 -18.03 12.18
C SER A 43 -6.63 -17.63 11.32
N SER A 44 -7.11 -16.41 11.51
CA SER A 44 -8.04 -15.76 10.58
C SER A 44 -7.24 -14.90 9.58
N VAL A 45 -7.67 -14.90 8.32
CA VAL A 45 -7.00 -14.17 7.23
C VAL A 45 -8.05 -13.42 6.44
N ALA A 46 -7.88 -12.11 6.32
CA ALA A 46 -8.74 -11.24 5.54
C ALA A 46 -7.92 -10.42 4.57
N GLY A 47 -8.55 -9.92 3.50
CA GLY A 47 -7.85 -9.09 2.54
C GLY A 47 -8.75 -8.19 1.72
N VAL A 48 -8.12 -7.21 1.11
CA VAL A 48 -8.69 -6.40 0.03
C VAL A 48 -7.84 -6.58 -1.21
N PHE A 49 -8.47 -6.48 -2.38
CA PHE A 49 -7.88 -6.84 -3.65
C PHE A 49 -8.25 -5.82 -4.71
N THR A 50 -7.42 -5.69 -5.75
CA THR A 50 -7.66 -4.81 -6.89
C THR A 50 -9.04 -5.04 -7.52
N LEU A 51 -9.66 -3.95 -7.93
CA LEU A 51 -10.85 -3.92 -8.78
C LEU A 51 -10.54 -3.84 -10.27
N ASN A 52 -9.27 -3.87 -10.65
CA ASN A 52 -8.86 -3.83 -12.05
C ASN A 52 -9.51 -5.00 -12.82
N ALA A 53 -10.11 -4.71 -13.98
CA ALA A 53 -10.77 -5.70 -14.82
C ALA A 53 -9.79 -6.73 -15.40
N PHE A 54 -8.53 -6.34 -15.62
CA PHE A 54 -7.42 -7.23 -15.96
C PHE A 54 -6.78 -7.85 -14.70
N CYS A 55 -7.61 -8.24 -13.73
CA CYS A 55 -7.18 -8.87 -12.48
C CYS A 55 -6.25 -10.06 -12.77
N ALA A 56 -5.06 -10.06 -12.17
CA ALA A 56 -4.07 -11.09 -12.41
C ALA A 56 -4.53 -12.46 -11.91
N ALA A 57 -4.04 -13.53 -12.56
CA ALA A 57 -4.34 -14.92 -12.19
C ALA A 57 -4.17 -15.24 -10.68
N PRO A 58 -3.06 -14.86 -10.01
CA PRO A 58 -2.91 -15.10 -8.57
C PRO A 58 -3.96 -14.37 -7.72
N VAL A 59 -4.39 -13.18 -8.13
CA VAL A 59 -5.42 -12.41 -7.41
C VAL A 59 -6.79 -13.05 -7.53
N ILE A 60 -7.15 -13.52 -8.74
CA ILE A 60 -8.40 -14.27 -8.97
C ILE A 60 -8.45 -15.47 -8.02
N LEU A 61 -7.37 -16.24 -7.97
CA LEU A 61 -7.27 -17.44 -7.14
C LEU A 61 -7.29 -17.12 -5.64
N SER A 62 -6.59 -16.07 -5.22
CA SER A 62 -6.60 -15.61 -3.82
C SER A 62 -7.99 -15.14 -3.37
N LYS A 63 -8.74 -14.41 -4.20
CA LYS A 63 -10.13 -13.99 -3.90
C LYS A 63 -11.05 -15.18 -3.65
N GLN A 64 -10.89 -16.28 -4.40
CA GLN A 64 -11.70 -17.48 -4.24
C GLN A 64 -11.39 -18.22 -2.93
N ARG A 65 -10.15 -18.14 -2.45
CA ARG A 65 -9.64 -18.95 -1.33
C ARG A 65 -9.64 -18.24 0.02
N VAL A 66 -9.55 -16.90 0.06
CA VAL A 66 -9.39 -16.12 1.31
C VAL A 66 -10.50 -16.34 2.34
N GLY A 67 -11.71 -16.75 1.94
CA GLY A 67 -12.81 -17.07 2.84
C GLY A 67 -12.74 -18.46 3.49
N GLY A 68 -11.78 -19.30 3.10
CA GLY A 68 -11.56 -20.63 3.65
C GLY A 68 -10.45 -20.67 4.70
N THR A 69 -9.99 -21.89 5.03
CA THR A 69 -8.86 -22.09 5.95
C THR A 69 -7.55 -21.78 5.24
N VAL A 70 -6.93 -20.65 5.56
CA VAL A 70 -5.61 -20.25 5.01
C VAL A 70 -4.49 -20.69 5.94
N ARG A 71 -3.46 -21.34 5.37
CA ARG A 71 -2.24 -21.76 6.08
C ARG A 71 -0.99 -21.06 5.54
N TYR A 72 -0.96 -20.74 4.24
CA TYR A 72 0.20 -20.12 3.61
C TYR A 72 -0.16 -18.99 2.64
N LEU A 73 0.72 -17.99 2.54
CA LEU A 73 0.75 -17.03 1.46
C LEU A 73 2.05 -17.25 0.67
N LEU A 74 1.95 -17.33 -0.66
CA LEU A 74 3.08 -17.51 -1.58
C LEU A 74 3.23 -16.28 -2.44
N THR A 75 4.35 -15.57 -2.32
CA THR A 75 4.62 -14.35 -3.09
C THR A 75 5.84 -14.53 -3.97
N ASN A 76 5.72 -14.22 -5.26
CA ASN A 76 6.86 -14.16 -6.17
C ASN A 76 7.06 -12.74 -6.74
N THR A 77 8.30 -12.37 -7.03
CA THR A 77 8.64 -11.06 -7.61
C THR A 77 9.41 -11.17 -8.92
N GLY A 78 9.24 -10.17 -9.80
CA GLY A 78 9.85 -10.12 -11.13
C GLY A 78 8.92 -10.57 -12.26
N ASN A 79 7.80 -11.23 -11.96
CA ASN A 79 6.75 -11.60 -12.91
C ASN A 79 5.39 -11.45 -12.21
N ALA A 80 4.46 -10.70 -12.83
CA ALA A 80 3.15 -10.41 -12.24
C ALA A 80 2.10 -11.51 -12.47
N ASN A 81 2.34 -12.45 -13.40
CA ASN A 81 1.35 -13.41 -13.86
C ASN A 81 -0.01 -12.76 -14.18
N ALA A 82 0.06 -11.63 -14.88
CA ALA A 82 -1.07 -10.82 -15.29
C ALA A 82 -1.11 -10.76 -16.82
N GLY A 83 -2.32 -10.72 -17.39
CA GLY A 83 -2.49 -10.76 -18.86
C GLY A 83 -2.09 -12.09 -19.50
N THR A 84 -2.06 -13.18 -18.72
CA THR A 84 -1.57 -14.51 -19.14
C THR A 84 -2.69 -15.53 -19.42
N GLY A 85 -3.96 -15.14 -19.25
CA GLY A 85 -5.12 -15.99 -19.51
C GLY A 85 -5.15 -17.28 -18.68
N GLU A 86 -5.82 -18.30 -19.22
CA GLU A 86 -5.98 -19.62 -18.59
C GLU A 86 -4.62 -20.29 -18.20
N PRO A 87 -3.57 -20.28 -19.05
CA PRO A 87 -2.26 -20.80 -18.64
C PRO A 87 -1.68 -20.13 -17.39
N GLY A 88 -1.95 -18.84 -17.19
CA GLY A 88 -1.54 -18.12 -15.99
C GLY A 88 -2.24 -18.59 -14.73
N LEU A 89 -3.54 -18.90 -14.83
CA LEU A 89 -4.32 -19.47 -13.72
C LEU A 89 -3.80 -20.86 -13.34
N GLN A 90 -3.60 -21.73 -14.33
CA GLN A 90 -3.02 -23.07 -14.13
C GLN A 90 -1.61 -23.00 -13.51
N ALA A 91 -0.79 -22.02 -13.91
CA ALA A 91 0.52 -21.79 -13.32
C ALA A 91 0.43 -21.37 -11.83
N ALA A 92 -0.51 -20.49 -11.49
CA ALA A 92 -0.77 -20.11 -10.10
C ALA A 92 -1.26 -21.31 -9.28
N GLU A 93 -2.19 -22.11 -9.81
CA GLU A 93 -2.67 -23.33 -9.17
C GLU A 93 -1.52 -24.32 -8.92
N ARG A 94 -0.69 -24.59 -9.94
CA ARG A 94 0.43 -25.51 -9.86
C ARG A 94 1.45 -25.11 -8.78
N THR A 95 1.85 -23.84 -8.72
CA THR A 95 2.77 -23.37 -7.67
C THR A 95 2.18 -23.52 -6.26
N THR A 96 0.89 -23.24 -6.09
CA THR A 96 0.21 -23.44 -4.79
C THR A 96 0.04 -24.90 -4.43
N ALA A 97 -0.26 -25.77 -5.41
CA ALA A 97 -0.37 -27.21 -5.20
C ALA A 97 0.98 -27.82 -4.79
N ARG A 98 2.09 -27.37 -5.40
CA ARG A 98 3.43 -27.81 -5.01
C ARG A 98 3.77 -27.42 -3.58
N LEU A 99 3.49 -26.18 -3.17
CA LEU A 99 3.69 -25.75 -1.79
C LEU A 99 2.82 -26.56 -0.82
N ALA A 100 1.58 -26.83 -1.19
CA ALA A 100 0.65 -27.64 -0.39
C ALA A 100 1.14 -29.08 -0.22
N GLU A 101 1.66 -29.71 -1.27
CA GLU A 101 2.28 -31.03 -1.23
C GLU A 101 3.47 -31.09 -0.26
N LEU A 102 4.38 -30.10 -0.34
CA LEU A 102 5.56 -30.02 0.52
C LEU A 102 5.21 -29.83 2.00
N THR A 103 4.05 -29.25 2.29
CA THR A 103 3.63 -28.86 3.65
C THR A 103 2.50 -29.71 4.21
N GLY A 104 1.94 -30.64 3.41
CA GLY A 104 0.85 -31.52 3.82
C GLY A 104 -0.49 -30.82 4.05
N VAL A 105 -0.71 -29.62 3.49
CA VAL A 105 -1.98 -28.90 3.57
C VAL A 105 -2.79 -29.05 2.28
N ASP A 106 -4.05 -28.63 2.31
CA ASP A 106 -4.86 -28.52 1.09
C ASP A 106 -4.38 -27.36 0.21
N ALA A 107 -4.42 -27.52 -1.12
CA ALA A 107 -3.99 -26.46 -2.05
C ALA A 107 -4.84 -25.18 -1.93
N SER A 108 -6.11 -25.29 -1.54
CA SER A 108 -6.98 -24.15 -1.24
C SER A 108 -6.53 -23.35 -0.01
N ALA A 109 -5.69 -23.93 0.85
CA ALA A 109 -5.12 -23.25 2.02
C ALA A 109 -3.92 -22.35 1.68
N VAL A 110 -3.54 -22.24 0.42
CA VAL A 110 -2.43 -21.42 -0.06
C VAL A 110 -2.95 -20.27 -0.92
N LEU A 111 -2.66 -19.03 -0.53
CA LEU A 111 -2.98 -17.82 -1.29
C LEU A 111 -1.77 -17.35 -2.13
N PRO A 112 -1.86 -17.32 -3.47
CA PRO A 112 -0.76 -16.83 -4.31
C PRO A 112 -0.82 -15.32 -4.56
N PHE A 113 0.35 -14.70 -4.65
CA PHE A 113 0.57 -13.30 -4.98
C PHE A 113 1.78 -13.16 -5.91
N SER A 114 1.72 -12.22 -6.84
CA SER A 114 2.79 -12.00 -7.82
C SER A 114 2.92 -10.52 -8.11
N THR A 115 4.13 -10.07 -8.44
CA THR A 115 4.39 -8.69 -8.90
C THR A 115 5.58 -8.65 -9.86
N GLY A 116 5.54 -7.77 -10.86
CA GLY A 116 6.60 -7.63 -11.85
C GLY A 116 6.05 -7.39 -13.26
N VAL A 117 6.67 -8.02 -14.27
CA VAL A 117 6.29 -7.82 -15.67
C VAL A 117 4.94 -8.46 -15.98
N ILE A 118 4.08 -7.74 -16.73
CA ILE A 118 2.78 -8.19 -17.25
C ILE A 118 2.96 -8.80 -18.65
N GLY A 119 2.20 -9.86 -18.96
CA GLY A 119 2.17 -10.50 -20.27
C GLY A 119 3.23 -11.59 -20.49
N GLU A 120 3.99 -11.93 -19.44
CA GLU A 120 5.04 -12.96 -19.48
C GLU A 120 4.58 -14.23 -18.73
N PRO A 121 4.77 -15.43 -19.30
CA PRO A 121 4.47 -16.68 -18.60
C PRO A 121 5.21 -16.80 -17.26
N LEU A 122 4.51 -17.28 -16.23
CA LEU A 122 5.11 -17.50 -14.91
C LEU A 122 6.16 -18.63 -15.01
N PRO A 123 7.41 -18.43 -14.56
CA PRO A 123 8.43 -19.49 -14.58
C PRO A 123 8.21 -20.46 -13.40
N VAL A 124 7.20 -21.32 -13.52
CA VAL A 124 6.72 -22.21 -12.46
C VAL A 124 7.83 -23.08 -11.89
N GLU A 125 8.66 -23.68 -12.75
CA GLU A 125 9.72 -24.61 -12.34
C GLU A 125 10.77 -23.94 -11.43
N LYS A 126 11.07 -22.66 -11.68
CA LYS A 126 11.98 -21.88 -10.83
C LYS A 126 11.38 -21.68 -9.44
N ILE A 127 10.08 -21.35 -9.40
CA ILE A 127 9.37 -21.13 -8.14
C ILE A 127 9.33 -22.44 -7.36
N GLU A 128 8.88 -23.53 -7.98
CA GLU A 128 8.82 -24.88 -7.38
C GLU A 128 10.17 -25.32 -6.81
N GLY A 129 11.27 -25.07 -7.54
CA GLY A 129 12.62 -25.40 -7.08
C GLY A 129 13.10 -24.59 -5.88
N ALA A 130 12.51 -23.42 -5.61
CA ALA A 130 12.86 -22.56 -4.49
C ALA A 130 12.00 -22.80 -3.23
N LEU A 131 10.86 -23.48 -3.35
CA LEU A 131 9.89 -23.60 -2.26
C LEU A 131 10.46 -24.31 -1.03
N GLN A 132 11.23 -25.39 -1.20
CA GLN A 132 11.82 -26.09 -0.05
C GLN A 132 12.78 -25.18 0.72
N ALA A 133 13.65 -24.45 0.02
CA ALA A 133 14.56 -23.51 0.66
C ALA A 133 13.82 -22.38 1.39
N ALA A 134 12.68 -21.91 0.85
CA ALA A 134 11.85 -20.91 1.53
C ALA A 134 11.20 -21.52 2.79
N LEU A 135 10.78 -22.78 2.77
CA LEU A 135 10.23 -23.47 3.93
C LEU A 135 11.27 -23.70 5.01
N ASP A 136 12.49 -24.08 4.63
CA ASP A 136 13.62 -24.30 5.56
C ASP A 136 14.07 -22.99 6.23
N ASP A 137 13.79 -21.83 5.59
CA ASP A 137 14.09 -20.48 6.09
C ASP A 137 12.92 -19.87 6.90
N LEU A 138 11.84 -20.61 7.20
CA LEU A 138 10.71 -20.06 7.96
C LEU A 138 11.15 -19.61 9.36
N SER A 139 10.94 -18.33 9.67
CA SER A 139 11.20 -17.75 10.99
C SER A 139 10.24 -16.60 11.30
N VAL A 140 9.91 -16.41 12.57
CA VAL A 140 9.13 -15.26 13.06
C VAL A 140 9.89 -13.93 12.96
N ASP A 141 11.22 -13.98 12.87
CA ASP A 141 12.11 -12.81 12.81
C ASP A 141 12.36 -12.30 11.37
N ASN A 142 11.88 -13.01 10.36
CA ASN A 142 12.29 -12.81 8.96
C ASN A 142 11.60 -11.65 8.23
N TRP A 143 10.91 -10.76 8.95
CA TRP A 143 10.17 -9.63 8.39
C TRP A 143 11.00 -8.71 7.49
N ALA A 144 12.23 -8.36 7.90
CA ALA A 144 13.09 -7.49 7.09
C ALA A 144 13.56 -8.14 5.78
N ALA A 145 13.88 -9.44 5.84
CA ALA A 145 14.25 -10.22 4.68
C ALA A 145 13.04 -10.40 3.73
N ALA A 146 11.85 -10.64 4.27
CA ALA A 146 10.61 -10.71 3.51
C ALA A 146 10.27 -9.39 2.83
N ALA A 147 10.38 -8.25 3.54
CA ALA A 147 10.19 -6.91 2.99
C ALA A 147 11.08 -6.68 1.76
N THR A 148 12.32 -7.16 1.81
CA THR A 148 13.26 -7.10 0.68
C THR A 148 12.86 -8.06 -0.45
N GLY A 149 12.44 -9.28 -0.11
CA GLY A 149 12.06 -10.32 -1.07
C GLY A 149 10.83 -9.98 -1.93
N ILE A 150 9.94 -9.11 -1.43
CA ILE A 150 8.73 -8.66 -2.13
C ILE A 150 8.94 -7.41 -3.02
N MET A 151 10.10 -6.76 -2.98
CA MET A 151 10.39 -5.56 -3.77
C MET A 151 10.39 -5.81 -5.29
N THR A 152 10.22 -4.76 -6.10
CA THR A 152 10.48 -4.75 -7.55
C THR A 152 11.37 -3.58 -7.96
N THR A 153 10.78 -2.42 -8.21
CA THR A 153 11.43 -1.15 -8.58
C THR A 153 11.66 -0.26 -7.36
N ASP A 154 11.12 -0.67 -6.21
CA ASP A 154 11.41 -0.14 -4.89
C ASP A 154 12.93 0.05 -4.69
N THR A 155 13.33 1.19 -4.11
CA THR A 155 14.73 1.45 -3.77
C THR A 155 15.06 1.04 -2.34
N LEU A 156 14.04 0.99 -1.47
CA LEU A 156 14.16 0.57 -0.07
C LEU A 156 13.03 -0.39 0.35
N PRO A 157 13.31 -1.35 1.26
CA PRO A 157 12.27 -2.17 1.87
C PRO A 157 11.37 -1.32 2.77
N LYS A 158 10.10 -1.71 2.88
CA LYS A 158 9.06 -0.95 3.60
C LYS A 158 8.42 -1.81 4.67
N GLY A 159 8.31 -1.29 5.88
CA GLY A 159 7.69 -1.99 6.98
C GLY A 159 7.51 -1.11 8.21
N ALA A 160 6.57 -1.51 9.06
CA ALA A 160 6.26 -0.85 10.31
C ALA A 160 5.81 -1.89 11.35
N SER A 161 6.01 -1.57 12.62
CA SER A 161 5.57 -2.42 13.73
C SER A 161 5.05 -1.57 14.88
N ARG A 162 4.07 -2.09 15.60
CA ARG A 162 3.46 -1.51 16.80
C ARG A 162 3.26 -2.61 17.83
N GLN A 163 3.48 -2.27 19.09
CA GLN A 163 3.10 -3.10 20.23
C GLN A 163 2.25 -2.28 21.19
N PHE A 164 1.26 -2.92 21.78
CA PHE A 164 0.48 -2.33 22.87
C PHE A 164 0.24 -3.38 23.95
N GLN A 165 0.01 -2.91 25.18
CA GLN A 165 -0.32 -3.77 26.31
C GLN A 165 -1.79 -3.63 26.69
N ILE A 166 -2.40 -4.76 27.00
CA ILE A 166 -3.76 -4.85 27.54
C ILE A 166 -3.83 -6.05 28.47
N ASP A 167 -4.37 -5.85 29.67
CA ASP A 167 -4.44 -6.88 30.73
C ASP A 167 -3.10 -7.60 31.00
N GLY A 168 -1.99 -6.89 30.85
CA GLY A 168 -0.63 -7.43 31.05
C GLY A 168 -0.07 -8.25 29.87
N VAL A 169 -0.84 -8.44 28.80
CA VAL A 169 -0.43 -9.13 27.58
C VAL A 169 0.02 -8.11 26.54
N THR A 170 1.18 -8.35 25.93
CA THR A 170 1.66 -7.57 24.78
C THR A 170 1.05 -8.14 23.51
N VAL A 171 0.39 -7.30 22.73
CA VAL A 171 -0.09 -7.60 21.37
C VAL A 171 0.82 -6.90 20.37
N THR A 172 1.21 -7.61 19.32
CA THR A 172 2.06 -7.11 18.24
C THR A 172 1.27 -6.96 16.96
N VAL A 173 1.52 -5.89 16.22
CA VAL A 173 1.07 -5.68 14.84
C VAL A 173 2.28 -5.31 14.00
N THR A 174 2.61 -6.11 12.99
CA THR A 174 3.73 -5.86 12.10
C THR A 174 3.27 -5.97 10.66
N GLY A 175 3.73 -5.07 9.81
CA GLY A 175 3.38 -5.06 8.40
C GLY A 175 4.54 -4.69 7.49
N ILE A 176 4.51 -5.23 6.28
CA ILE A 176 5.43 -4.91 5.18
C ILE A 176 4.62 -4.60 3.93
N SER A 177 5.17 -3.76 3.06
CA SER A 177 4.56 -3.44 1.76
C SER A 177 5.62 -3.34 0.67
N LYS A 178 5.17 -3.31 -0.57
CA LYS A 178 5.99 -3.00 -1.73
C LYS A 178 5.20 -2.16 -2.73
N GLY A 179 5.86 -1.27 -3.46
CA GLY A 179 5.23 -0.30 -4.36
C GLY A 179 6.16 0.87 -4.59
N ALA A 180 6.30 1.31 -5.84
CA ALA A 180 7.09 2.49 -6.20
C ALA A 180 6.60 3.12 -7.52
N GLY A 181 6.05 2.31 -8.43
CA GLY A 181 5.36 2.74 -9.65
C GLY A 181 4.14 1.85 -9.93
N MET A 182 3.28 2.32 -10.84
CA MET A 182 1.91 1.89 -11.04
C MET A 182 1.19 1.89 -9.69
N ILE A 183 0.94 3.07 -9.10
CA ILE A 183 0.33 3.24 -7.78
C ILE A 183 -0.86 4.22 -7.86
N ARG A 184 -2.07 3.68 -7.90
CA ARG A 184 -3.33 4.37 -7.53
C ARG A 184 -4.35 3.35 -7.03
N PRO A 185 -4.29 3.00 -5.73
CA PRO A 185 -5.14 1.99 -5.14
C PRO A 185 -6.63 2.29 -5.28
N ASN A 186 -7.33 1.40 -5.98
CA ASN A 186 -8.79 1.33 -5.95
C ASN A 186 -9.19 -0.06 -5.44
N MET A 187 -8.96 -0.24 -4.12
CA MET A 187 -8.95 -1.47 -3.32
C MET A 187 -7.61 -2.24 -3.22
N ALA A 188 -6.52 -1.65 -3.74
CA ALA A 188 -5.09 -1.70 -3.36
C ALA A 188 -4.28 -1.29 -4.61
N THR A 189 -3.06 -0.76 -4.48
CA THR A 189 -2.04 -0.61 -5.54
C THR A 189 -0.65 -0.83 -5.01
N MET A 190 -0.24 -2.10 -4.94
CA MET A 190 0.86 -2.65 -4.11
C MET A 190 0.54 -4.09 -3.65
N LEU A 191 1.55 -4.76 -3.07
CA LEU A 191 1.33 -5.89 -2.17
C LEU A 191 1.61 -5.43 -0.73
N GLY A 192 0.69 -5.72 0.18
CA GLY A 192 0.81 -5.42 1.61
C GLY A 192 0.45 -6.63 2.45
N TYR A 193 1.24 -6.91 3.48
CA TYR A 193 1.04 -8.04 4.39
C TYR A 193 1.19 -7.54 5.82
N ILE A 194 0.12 -7.66 6.60
CA ILE A 194 0.05 -7.19 7.99
C ILE A 194 -0.37 -8.39 8.85
N ALA A 195 0.30 -8.62 9.96
CA ALA A 195 -0.04 -9.68 10.89
C ALA A 195 -0.15 -9.13 12.32
N THR A 196 -1.02 -9.76 13.10
CA THR A 196 -1.14 -9.57 14.54
C THR A 196 -1.31 -10.91 15.25
N ASP A 197 -0.86 -10.97 16.49
CA ASP A 197 -1.04 -12.11 17.38
C ASP A 197 -2.39 -12.10 18.12
N ALA A 198 -3.17 -11.02 18.00
CA ALA A 198 -4.54 -10.98 18.52
C ALA A 198 -5.44 -12.04 17.89
N LYS A 199 -6.41 -12.54 18.65
CA LYS A 199 -7.48 -13.42 18.15
C LYS A 199 -8.68 -12.57 17.73
N VAL A 200 -9.06 -12.64 16.45
CA VAL A 200 -10.10 -11.78 15.86
C VAL A 200 -11.02 -12.62 15.00
N SER A 201 -12.34 -12.41 15.12
CA SER A 201 -13.30 -13.10 14.26
C SER A 201 -13.16 -12.66 12.80
N GLN A 202 -13.47 -13.57 11.87
CA GLN A 202 -13.28 -13.32 10.42
C GLN A 202 -14.01 -12.05 9.93
N SER A 203 -15.23 -11.78 10.40
CA SER A 203 -16.01 -10.61 9.99
C SER A 203 -15.38 -9.31 10.48
N VAL A 204 -14.95 -9.25 11.75
CA VAL A 204 -14.27 -8.09 12.31
C VAL A 204 -12.93 -7.86 11.63
N LEU A 205 -12.18 -8.93 11.35
CA LEU A 205 -10.89 -8.83 10.66
C LEU A 205 -11.06 -8.26 9.25
N GLN A 206 -12.10 -8.70 8.52
CA GLN A 206 -12.41 -8.21 7.18
C GLN A 206 -12.85 -6.74 7.17
N ASP A 207 -13.64 -6.31 8.15
CA ASP A 207 -14.01 -4.91 8.30
C ASP A 207 -12.79 -4.04 8.66
N LEU A 208 -11.93 -4.55 9.54
CA LEU A 208 -10.73 -3.84 9.99
C LEU A 208 -9.74 -3.59 8.85
N ILE A 209 -9.46 -4.59 8.01
CA ILE A 209 -8.56 -4.40 6.86
C ILE A 209 -9.19 -3.51 5.78
N ARG A 210 -10.50 -3.59 5.57
CA ARG A 210 -11.20 -2.71 4.61
C ARG A 210 -11.10 -1.24 5.03
N ASP A 211 -11.38 -0.95 6.30
CA ASP A 211 -11.31 0.41 6.81
C ASP A 211 -9.86 0.91 6.88
N GLY A 212 -8.93 0.05 7.30
CA GLY A 212 -7.50 0.34 7.32
C GLY A 212 -6.98 0.71 5.93
N ALA A 213 -7.32 -0.09 4.90
CA ALA A 213 -6.96 0.21 3.52
C ALA A 213 -7.61 1.50 3.00
N ASN A 214 -8.88 1.76 3.35
CA ASN A 214 -9.58 2.98 2.96
C ASN A 214 -9.00 4.26 3.59
N LYS A 215 -8.32 4.15 4.73
CA LYS A 215 -7.67 5.29 5.39
C LYS A 215 -6.17 5.42 5.05
N SER A 216 -5.58 4.48 4.31
CA SER A 216 -4.14 4.46 4.02
C SER A 216 -3.86 4.19 2.53
N PHE A 217 -3.85 2.93 2.11
CA PHE A 217 -3.52 2.53 0.74
C PHE A 217 -4.46 3.19 -0.29
N ASN A 218 -5.78 3.20 -0.07
CA ASN A 218 -6.72 3.91 -0.97
C ASN A 218 -6.69 5.44 -0.81
N ARG A 219 -5.60 5.99 -0.28
CA ARG A 219 -5.29 7.41 -0.17
C ARG A 219 -3.89 7.75 -0.68
N ILE A 220 -3.16 6.81 -1.27
CA ILE A 220 -1.86 7.09 -1.91
C ILE A 220 -1.98 7.10 -3.44
N THR A 221 -1.17 7.90 -4.12
CA THR A 221 -1.06 7.83 -5.59
C THR A 221 0.29 8.36 -6.07
N ILE A 222 0.90 7.72 -7.06
CA ILE A 222 2.15 8.17 -7.68
C ILE A 222 1.87 8.65 -9.09
N ASP A 223 1.34 7.78 -9.93
CA ASP A 223 1.16 7.98 -11.37
C ASP A 223 -0.31 7.93 -11.82
N GLY A 224 -1.21 7.53 -10.92
CA GLY A 224 -2.64 7.42 -11.25
C GLY A 224 -3.03 6.06 -11.84
N ASP A 225 -2.09 5.12 -11.98
CA ASP A 225 -2.33 3.82 -12.61
C ASP A 225 -2.62 2.73 -11.57
N THR A 226 -3.84 2.17 -11.63
CA THR A 226 -4.26 1.05 -10.77
C THR A 226 -3.74 -0.27 -11.33
N SER A 227 -2.96 -1.03 -10.55
CA SER A 227 -2.35 -2.27 -11.01
C SER A 227 -3.34 -3.46 -11.04
N THR A 228 -2.93 -4.50 -11.76
CA THR A 228 -3.64 -5.76 -11.94
C THR A 228 -3.48 -6.72 -10.76
N ASN A 229 -2.56 -6.44 -9.84
CA ASN A 229 -2.04 -7.40 -8.86
C ASN A 229 -2.33 -7.06 -7.41
N ASP A 230 -3.09 -6.00 -7.18
CA ASP A 230 -3.02 -5.36 -5.88
C ASP A 230 -3.75 -6.10 -4.79
N CYS A 231 -3.09 -6.24 -3.66
CA CYS A 231 -3.60 -6.99 -2.52
C CYS A 231 -3.07 -6.38 -1.23
N CYS A 232 -3.93 -6.30 -0.21
CA CYS A 232 -3.50 -6.08 1.17
C CYS A 232 -4.12 -7.15 2.07
N MET A 233 -3.29 -7.89 2.78
CA MET A 233 -3.70 -8.97 3.67
C MET A 233 -3.52 -8.58 5.12
N LEU A 234 -4.49 -8.95 5.96
CA LEU A 234 -4.42 -8.88 7.42
C LEU A 234 -4.59 -10.29 8.00
N ILE A 235 -3.60 -10.73 8.77
CA ILE A 235 -3.54 -12.03 9.40
C ILE A 235 -3.66 -11.86 10.91
N ALA A 236 -4.57 -12.58 11.56
CA ALA A 236 -4.70 -12.64 13.01
C ALA A 236 -4.41 -14.06 13.48
N THR A 237 -3.27 -14.28 14.14
CA THR A 237 -2.79 -15.64 14.47
C THR A 237 -3.42 -16.22 15.73
N GLY A 238 -4.05 -15.38 16.56
CA GLY A 238 -4.73 -15.78 17.78
C GLY A 238 -3.82 -16.36 18.86
N GLN A 239 -2.52 -16.02 18.84
CA GLN A 239 -1.54 -16.54 19.80
C GLN A 239 -1.43 -15.68 21.09
N ALA A 240 -1.96 -14.45 21.10
CA ALA A 240 -2.05 -13.66 22.31
C ALA A 240 -3.10 -14.27 23.26
N ASP A 241 -2.74 -14.41 24.54
CA ASP A 241 -3.63 -14.95 25.60
C ASP A 241 -4.67 -13.90 26.02
N LEU A 242 -5.56 -13.56 25.08
CA LEU A 242 -6.62 -12.58 25.21
C LEU A 242 -7.93 -13.14 24.62
N PRO A 243 -9.09 -12.65 25.07
CA PRO A 243 -10.36 -13.00 24.48
C PRO A 243 -10.41 -12.68 22.98
N GLU A 244 -11.18 -13.46 22.24
CA GLU A 244 -11.43 -13.21 20.83
C GLU A 244 -12.19 -11.88 20.64
N VAL A 245 -11.69 -11.04 19.75
CA VAL A 245 -12.37 -9.82 19.31
C VAL A 245 -13.45 -10.21 18.30
N THR A 246 -14.70 -10.29 18.78
CA THR A 246 -15.86 -10.68 17.98
C THR A 246 -16.72 -9.52 17.51
N GLU A 247 -16.49 -8.32 18.06
CA GLU A 247 -17.26 -7.11 17.77
C GLU A 247 -16.35 -5.89 17.58
N ALA A 248 -16.78 -4.93 16.77
CA ALA A 248 -16.06 -3.68 16.51
C ALA A 248 -16.23 -2.64 17.63
N ARG A 249 -16.01 -3.06 18.89
CA ARG A 249 -16.11 -2.21 20.08
C ARG A 249 -15.27 -2.72 21.23
N GLY A 250 -14.90 -1.81 22.14
CA GLY A 250 -14.23 -2.13 23.38
C GLY A 250 -12.71 -1.92 23.32
N PRO A 251 -12.03 -1.93 24.47
CA PRO A 251 -10.66 -1.44 24.59
C PRO A 251 -9.66 -2.23 23.75
N LEU A 252 -9.81 -3.57 23.67
CA LEU A 252 -8.96 -4.42 22.83
C LEU A 252 -9.13 -4.11 21.35
N PHE A 253 -10.38 -3.99 20.87
CA PHE A 253 -10.66 -3.64 19.48
C PHE A 253 -10.12 -2.24 19.15
N ASP A 254 -10.33 -1.25 20.00
CA ASP A 254 -9.89 0.12 19.75
C ASP A 254 -8.36 0.23 19.68
N ALA A 255 -7.65 -0.45 20.59
CA ALA A 255 -6.19 -0.52 20.58
C ALA A 255 -5.66 -1.25 19.35
N LEU A 256 -6.25 -2.41 19.02
CA LEU A 256 -5.88 -3.17 17.83
C LEU A 256 -6.13 -2.38 16.54
N LYS A 257 -7.31 -1.75 16.42
CA LYS A 257 -7.68 -0.93 15.28
C LYS A 257 -6.70 0.21 15.07
N LYS A 258 -6.35 0.91 16.14
CA LYS A 258 -5.35 1.98 16.11
C LYS A 258 -4.01 1.45 15.61
N ALA A 259 -3.50 0.35 16.18
CA ALA A 259 -2.22 -0.23 15.77
C ALA A 259 -2.22 -0.69 14.31
N VAL A 260 -3.27 -1.37 13.84
CA VAL A 260 -3.42 -1.78 12.44
C VAL A 260 -3.46 -0.55 11.52
N PHE A 261 -4.20 0.50 11.87
CA PHE A 261 -4.32 1.69 11.03
C PHE A 261 -3.01 2.46 10.94
N GLU A 262 -2.28 2.58 12.05
CA GLU A 262 -0.94 3.19 12.06
C GLU A 262 0.03 2.39 11.20
N VAL A 263 0.06 1.05 11.32
CA VAL A 263 0.92 0.20 10.47
C VAL A 263 0.54 0.32 9.00
N CYS A 264 -0.75 0.25 8.66
CA CYS A 264 -1.24 0.47 7.29
C CYS A 264 -0.80 1.83 6.75
N MET A 265 -0.93 2.89 7.55
CA MET A 265 -0.56 4.25 7.16
C MET A 265 0.94 4.36 6.89
N ASP A 266 1.78 3.90 7.81
CA ASP A 266 3.24 3.99 7.69
C ASP A 266 3.72 3.29 6.41
N VAL A 267 3.26 2.06 6.17
CA VAL A 267 3.71 1.29 5.00
C VAL A 267 3.07 1.77 3.69
N ALA A 268 1.93 2.47 3.74
CA ALA A 268 1.35 3.16 2.58
C ALA A 268 2.14 4.43 2.23
N GLN A 269 2.46 5.27 3.21
CA GLN A 269 3.27 6.47 2.99
C GLN A 269 4.69 6.12 2.54
N ALA A 270 5.26 5.03 3.06
CA ALA A 270 6.56 4.53 2.60
C ALA A 270 6.59 4.20 1.09
N ILE A 271 5.46 3.80 0.50
CA ILE A 271 5.32 3.61 -0.96
C ILE A 271 5.47 4.95 -1.70
N VAL A 272 4.79 5.99 -1.24
CA VAL A 272 4.86 7.32 -1.86
C VAL A 272 6.25 7.93 -1.72
N ARG A 273 6.84 7.81 -0.53
CA ARG A 273 8.19 8.31 -0.23
C ARG A 273 9.26 7.64 -1.10
N ASP A 274 9.08 6.37 -1.43
CA ASP A 274 9.95 5.61 -2.33
C ASP A 274 9.42 5.54 -3.76
N GLY A 275 8.60 6.52 -4.17
CA GLY A 275 8.06 6.56 -5.52
C GLY A 275 9.16 6.67 -6.58
N GLU A 276 8.91 6.08 -7.75
CA GLU A 276 9.87 6.07 -8.85
C GLU A 276 10.27 7.49 -9.25
N GLY A 277 11.53 7.84 -8.99
CA GLY A 277 12.05 9.18 -9.27
C GLY A 277 11.48 10.29 -8.37
N ALA A 278 10.77 9.97 -7.29
CA ALA A 278 10.24 10.94 -6.34
C ALA A 278 11.35 11.81 -5.74
N THR A 279 11.07 13.11 -5.60
CA THR A 279 11.91 14.07 -4.87
C THR A 279 11.13 14.85 -3.80
N LYS A 280 9.80 14.78 -3.82
CA LYS A 280 8.92 15.42 -2.84
C LYS A 280 7.87 14.44 -2.34
N PHE A 281 7.60 14.43 -1.04
CA PHE A 281 6.43 13.79 -0.45
C PHE A 281 5.37 14.85 -0.23
N VAL A 282 4.17 14.63 -0.76
CA VAL A 282 3.12 15.65 -0.80
C VAL A 282 1.86 15.14 -0.12
N THR A 283 1.43 15.86 0.90
CA THR A 283 0.13 15.64 1.54
C THR A 283 -0.88 16.61 0.95
N VAL A 284 -1.97 16.11 0.37
CA VAL A 284 -3.10 16.91 -0.11
C VAL A 284 -4.24 16.77 0.88
N GLU A 285 -4.49 17.80 1.67
CA GLU A 285 -5.60 17.86 2.62
C GLU A 285 -6.75 18.63 1.99
N VAL A 286 -7.91 17.99 1.86
CA VAL A 286 -9.12 18.63 1.38
C VAL A 286 -10.15 18.63 2.48
N ASN A 287 -10.46 19.83 2.96
CA ASN A 287 -11.29 20.06 4.13
C ASN A 287 -12.57 20.81 3.74
N GLY A 288 -13.55 20.75 4.63
CA GLY A 288 -14.77 21.52 4.51
C GLY A 288 -15.68 21.08 3.35
N GLY A 289 -15.63 19.81 2.95
CA GLY A 289 -16.52 19.26 1.93
C GLY A 289 -17.90 18.89 2.49
N ALA A 290 -18.91 18.87 1.63
CA ALA A 290 -20.26 18.43 1.95
C ALA A 290 -20.36 16.89 2.14
N ASN A 291 -19.44 16.14 1.54
CA ASN A 291 -19.30 14.70 1.73
C ASN A 291 -17.86 14.25 1.45
N HIS A 292 -17.50 13.04 1.87
CA HIS A 292 -16.16 12.49 1.66
C HIS A 292 -15.78 12.33 0.18
N GLN A 293 -16.74 11.98 -0.69
CA GLN A 293 -16.45 11.73 -2.10
C GLN A 293 -15.97 12.99 -2.81
N GLU A 294 -16.59 14.15 -2.59
CA GLU A 294 -16.10 15.39 -3.21
C GLU A 294 -14.71 15.80 -2.72
N CYS A 295 -14.38 15.55 -1.44
CA CYS A 295 -13.02 15.75 -0.92
C CYS A 295 -12.01 14.85 -1.64
N LEU A 296 -12.36 13.58 -1.86
CA LEU A 296 -11.53 12.63 -2.62
C LEU A 296 -11.38 13.05 -4.07
N ASP A 297 -12.46 13.48 -4.72
CA ASP A 297 -12.44 13.90 -6.12
C ASP A 297 -11.51 15.11 -6.31
N VAL A 298 -11.57 16.10 -5.42
CA VAL A 298 -10.64 17.23 -5.40
C VAL A 298 -9.21 16.77 -5.12
N GLY A 299 -9.02 15.96 -4.06
CA GLY A 299 -7.71 15.50 -3.62
C GLY A 299 -6.97 14.73 -4.72
N TYR A 300 -7.65 13.76 -5.35
CA TYR A 300 -7.10 13.01 -6.47
C TYR A 300 -6.92 13.86 -7.74
N THR A 301 -7.81 14.83 -8.00
CA THR A 301 -7.65 15.72 -9.17
C THR A 301 -6.39 16.58 -9.06
N VAL A 302 -6.07 17.03 -7.85
CA VAL A 302 -4.83 17.75 -7.53
C VAL A 302 -3.64 16.80 -7.61
N ALA A 303 -3.71 15.66 -6.92
CA ALA A 303 -2.62 14.69 -6.85
C ALA A 303 -2.20 14.11 -8.21
N HIS A 304 -3.17 13.90 -9.13
CA HIS A 304 -2.89 13.37 -10.47
C HIS A 304 -2.49 14.44 -11.49
N SER A 305 -2.56 15.74 -11.17
CA SER A 305 -2.30 16.79 -12.16
C SER A 305 -0.82 16.80 -12.56
N PRO A 306 -0.46 16.50 -13.84
CA PRO A 306 0.94 16.55 -14.27
C PRO A 306 1.52 17.96 -14.13
N LEU A 307 0.70 18.99 -14.30
CA LEU A 307 1.11 20.37 -14.08
C LEU A 307 1.45 20.65 -12.62
N ILE A 308 0.67 20.16 -11.65
CA ILE A 308 1.01 20.35 -10.24
C ILE A 308 2.25 19.52 -9.88
N LYS A 309 2.30 18.25 -10.29
CA LYS A 309 3.43 17.35 -10.03
C LYS A 309 4.76 17.87 -10.60
N THR A 310 4.76 18.47 -11.79
CA THR A 310 5.96 19.10 -12.36
C THR A 310 6.31 20.43 -11.70
N ALA A 311 5.32 21.20 -11.21
CA ALA A 311 5.59 22.40 -10.42
C ALA A 311 6.25 22.05 -9.07
N LEU A 312 5.79 20.98 -8.41
CA LEU A 312 6.40 20.43 -7.20
C LEU A 312 7.86 20.02 -7.44
N PHE A 313 8.14 19.29 -8.54
CA PHE A 313 9.51 18.92 -8.93
C PHE A 313 10.40 20.15 -9.16
N ALA A 314 9.87 21.17 -9.84
CA ALA A 314 10.56 22.43 -10.09
C ALA A 314 10.63 23.36 -8.87
N SER A 315 10.04 22.97 -7.73
CA SER A 315 9.87 23.82 -6.55
C SER A 315 9.18 25.18 -6.86
N ASP A 316 8.25 25.18 -7.81
CA ASP A 316 7.47 26.35 -8.27
C ASP A 316 6.12 26.43 -7.51
N PRO A 317 5.88 27.43 -6.63
CA PRO A 317 4.66 27.59 -5.84
C PRO A 317 3.43 28.02 -6.66
N ASN A 318 3.07 27.21 -7.66
CA ASN A 318 2.11 27.54 -8.70
C ASN A 318 0.65 27.36 -8.24
N TRP A 319 0.17 28.30 -7.42
CA TRP A 319 -1.19 28.32 -6.89
C TRP A 319 -2.27 28.29 -7.99
N GLY A 320 -1.99 28.88 -9.17
CA GLY A 320 -2.91 28.88 -10.30
C GLY A 320 -3.20 27.46 -10.82
N ARG A 321 -2.19 26.58 -10.88
CA ARG A 321 -2.37 25.17 -11.25
C ARG A 321 -3.23 24.41 -10.23
N ILE A 322 -3.11 24.75 -8.95
CA ILE A 322 -3.92 24.15 -7.88
C ILE A 322 -5.39 24.58 -8.02
N LEU A 323 -5.67 25.88 -8.17
CA LEU A 323 -7.03 26.38 -8.38
C LEU A 323 -7.67 25.79 -9.65
N ALA A 324 -6.91 25.68 -10.75
CA ALA A 324 -7.38 25.06 -11.97
C ALA A 324 -7.74 23.57 -11.78
N ALA A 325 -6.97 22.84 -10.96
CA ALA A 325 -7.29 21.46 -10.60
C ALA A 325 -8.54 21.35 -9.72
N VAL A 326 -8.66 22.19 -8.69
CA VAL A 326 -9.87 22.25 -7.84
C VAL A 326 -11.11 22.55 -8.69
N GLY A 327 -11.04 23.52 -9.60
CA GLY A 327 -12.16 23.90 -10.47
C GLY A 327 -12.61 22.82 -11.46
N ARG A 328 -11.74 21.86 -11.82
CA ARG A 328 -12.08 20.74 -12.72
C ARG A 328 -12.33 19.41 -12.00
N ALA A 329 -12.41 19.42 -10.66
CA ALA A 329 -12.59 18.21 -9.86
C ALA A 329 -13.98 17.56 -9.99
N GLY A 330 -14.92 18.20 -10.71
CA GLY A 330 -16.26 17.65 -10.93
C GLY A 330 -17.23 17.86 -9.76
N VAL A 331 -16.87 18.70 -8.77
CA VAL A 331 -17.75 19.04 -7.65
C VAL A 331 -18.92 19.92 -8.15
N PRO A 332 -20.18 19.48 -7.99
CA PRO A 332 -21.34 20.26 -8.44
C PRO A 332 -21.47 21.59 -7.69
N ASP A 333 -21.82 22.65 -8.42
CA ASP A 333 -22.07 24.00 -7.87
C ASP A 333 -20.95 24.49 -6.94
N LEU A 334 -19.69 24.29 -7.35
CA LEU A 334 -18.53 24.74 -6.59
C LEU A 334 -18.41 26.27 -6.60
N ASP A 335 -18.69 26.89 -5.45
CA ASP A 335 -18.50 28.33 -5.24
C ASP A 335 -17.02 28.64 -5.00
N VAL A 336 -16.31 29.04 -6.06
CA VAL A 336 -14.89 29.37 -6.01
C VAL A 336 -14.55 30.50 -5.04
N SER A 337 -15.52 31.38 -4.70
CA SER A 337 -15.29 32.49 -3.78
C SER A 337 -15.11 32.06 -2.32
N LYS A 338 -15.36 30.78 -2.01
CA LYS A 338 -15.15 30.18 -0.70
C LYS A 338 -13.86 29.37 -0.58
N ILE A 339 -13.13 29.20 -1.68
CA ILE A 339 -11.93 28.37 -1.72
C ILE A 339 -10.74 29.13 -1.15
N ASP A 340 -10.12 28.54 -0.13
CA ASP A 340 -8.79 28.93 0.34
C ASP A 340 -7.79 27.79 0.07
N VAL A 341 -6.56 28.13 -0.30
CA VAL A 341 -5.47 27.17 -0.53
C VAL A 341 -4.24 27.60 0.26
N PHE A 342 -3.63 26.64 0.93
CA PHE A 342 -2.41 26.80 1.70
C PHE A 342 -1.32 25.86 1.20
N LEU A 343 -0.09 26.35 1.14
CA LEU A 343 1.12 25.52 1.10
C LEU A 343 1.70 25.49 2.52
N SER A 344 1.58 24.36 3.18
CA SER A 344 1.86 24.16 4.60
C SER A 344 1.14 25.25 5.42
N GLY A 345 1.87 26.13 6.11
CA GLY A 345 1.28 27.25 6.87
C GLY A 345 0.96 28.51 6.04
N VAL A 346 1.38 28.58 4.77
CA VAL A 346 1.29 29.79 3.94
C VAL A 346 -0.01 29.80 3.14
N CYS A 347 -0.90 30.75 3.41
CA CYS A 347 -2.08 30.99 2.57
C CYS A 347 -1.64 31.59 1.22
N ILE A 348 -1.80 30.82 0.13
CA ILE A 348 -1.38 31.21 -1.22
C ILE A 348 -2.55 31.73 -2.06
N ALA A 349 -3.75 31.21 -1.81
CA ALA A 349 -4.99 31.70 -2.38
C ALA A 349 -6.03 31.83 -1.29
N SER A 350 -6.81 32.92 -1.33
CA SER A 350 -7.97 33.09 -0.47
C SER A 350 -9.15 33.64 -1.26
N LYS A 351 -10.34 33.12 -0.95
CA LYS A 351 -11.60 33.47 -1.63
C LYS A 351 -11.52 33.34 -3.16
N GLY A 352 -10.87 32.28 -3.62
CA GLY A 352 -10.71 31.97 -5.05
C GLY A 352 -9.70 32.84 -5.82
N ALA A 353 -8.96 33.72 -5.15
CA ALA A 353 -7.93 34.57 -5.76
C ALA A 353 -6.61 34.47 -4.99
N ARG A 354 -5.53 35.02 -5.55
CA ARG A 354 -4.25 35.12 -4.83
C ARG A 354 -4.45 35.84 -3.48
N ALA A 355 -3.95 35.26 -2.40
CA ALA A 355 -4.04 35.90 -1.09
C ALA A 355 -3.24 37.22 -1.07
N SER A 356 -3.82 38.28 -0.51
CA SER A 356 -3.18 39.62 -0.49
C SER A 356 -1.88 39.65 0.33
N THR A 357 -1.74 38.73 1.29
CA THR A 357 -0.56 38.56 2.14
C THR A 357 0.51 37.65 1.52
N TYR A 358 0.21 36.98 0.41
CA TYR A 358 1.12 36.02 -0.23
C TYR A 358 2.22 36.72 -1.04
N THR A 359 3.46 36.29 -0.82
CA THR A 359 4.65 36.65 -1.60
C THR A 359 5.28 35.39 -2.18
N GLU A 360 5.88 35.51 -3.38
CA GLU A 360 6.57 34.37 -4.01
C GLU A 360 7.68 33.79 -3.13
N ALA A 361 8.37 34.62 -2.37
CA ALA A 361 9.41 34.17 -1.43
C ALA A 361 8.87 33.21 -0.36
N GLN A 362 7.64 33.42 0.14
CA GLN A 362 7.02 32.50 1.10
C GLN A 362 6.69 31.16 0.45
N GLY A 363 6.16 31.18 -0.77
CA GLY A 363 5.86 29.97 -1.53
C GLY A 363 7.13 29.18 -1.86
N SER A 364 8.17 29.86 -2.37
CA SER A 364 9.46 29.24 -2.70
C SER A 364 10.14 28.63 -1.48
N ALA A 365 10.01 29.25 -0.29
CA ALA A 365 10.55 28.68 0.94
C ALA A 365 9.91 27.34 1.29
N VAL A 366 8.58 27.24 1.22
CA VAL A 366 7.86 25.97 1.44
C VAL A 366 8.21 24.94 0.36
N MET A 367 8.25 25.35 -0.90
CA MET A 367 8.54 24.43 -2.02
C MET A 367 9.98 23.88 -2.00
N ALA A 368 10.91 24.53 -1.29
CA ALA A 368 12.26 24.01 -1.09
C ALA A 368 12.31 22.77 -0.19
N GLU A 369 11.31 22.58 0.68
CA GLU A 369 11.21 21.43 1.59
C GLU A 369 10.93 20.12 0.84
N GLU A 370 11.39 18.99 1.37
CA GLU A 370 11.12 17.67 0.80
C GLU A 370 9.69 17.20 1.07
N GLU A 371 9.08 17.67 2.15
CA GLU A 371 7.71 17.34 2.54
C GLU A 371 6.83 18.59 2.47
N ILE A 372 5.75 18.51 1.70
CA ILE A 372 4.89 19.66 1.41
C ILE A 372 3.44 19.28 1.68
N THR A 373 2.72 20.14 2.39
CA THR A 373 1.27 20.00 2.54
C THR A 373 0.56 21.00 1.63
N ILE A 374 -0.34 20.53 0.77
CA ILE A 374 -1.31 21.35 0.03
C ILE A 374 -2.64 21.21 0.76
N ARG A 375 -3.07 22.26 1.47
CA ARG A 375 -4.35 22.26 2.18
C ARG A 375 -5.37 23.10 1.45
N ILE A 376 -6.54 22.54 1.17
CA ILE A 376 -7.63 23.14 0.39
C ILE A 376 -8.86 23.17 1.27
N GLU A 377 -9.41 24.36 1.50
CA GLU A 377 -10.64 24.57 2.24
C GLU A 377 -11.79 24.81 1.26
N LEU A 378 -12.79 23.92 1.23
CA LEU A 378 -13.91 24.00 0.29
C LEU A 378 -15.05 24.92 0.76
N GLY A 379 -15.24 25.07 2.06
CA GLY A 379 -16.29 25.94 2.63
C GLY A 379 -17.73 25.45 2.37
N ARG A 380 -17.94 24.13 2.30
CA ARG A 380 -19.21 23.46 1.92
C ARG A 380 -19.82 22.60 3.03
N GLY A 381 -19.03 22.11 3.98
CA GLY A 381 -19.48 21.22 5.06
C GLY A 381 -18.34 20.90 6.04
N ASP A 382 -18.40 19.73 6.67
CA ASP A 382 -17.45 19.32 7.72
C ASP A 382 -16.62 18.08 7.34
N CYS A 383 -16.82 17.52 6.15
CA CYS A 383 -16.05 16.35 5.70
C CYS A 383 -14.63 16.77 5.30
N SER A 384 -13.67 15.89 5.60
CA SER A 384 -12.27 16.07 5.25
C SER A 384 -11.65 14.75 4.79
N GLU A 385 -10.76 14.80 3.82
CA GLU A 385 -9.97 13.66 3.34
C GLU A 385 -8.54 14.09 3.03
N THR A 386 -7.61 13.15 3.16
CA THR A 386 -6.18 13.37 2.93
C THR A 386 -5.68 12.37 1.91
N ILE A 387 -4.93 12.84 0.92
CA ILE A 387 -4.28 12.04 -0.11
C ILE A 387 -2.76 12.26 -0.02
N TRP A 388 -1.96 11.22 -0.20
CA TRP A 388 -0.50 11.32 -0.28
C TRP A 388 -0.03 11.02 -1.69
N THR A 389 0.84 11.88 -2.21
CA THR A 389 1.41 11.75 -3.54
C THR A 389 2.83 12.28 -3.60
N THR A 390 3.41 12.27 -4.79
CA THR A 390 4.76 12.75 -5.07
C THR A 390 4.74 13.72 -6.26
N ASP A 391 5.86 14.36 -6.53
CA ASP A 391 6.13 15.12 -7.75
C ASP A 391 6.24 14.23 -9.03
N LEU A 392 6.58 14.84 -10.17
CA LEU A 392 6.86 14.15 -11.44
C LEU A 392 8.22 14.62 -11.97
N SER A 393 9.24 13.77 -11.84
CA SER A 393 10.62 14.09 -12.20
C SER A 393 11.04 13.49 -13.55
N HIS A 394 12.21 13.88 -14.04
CA HIS A 394 12.83 13.23 -15.20
C HIS A 394 13.16 11.76 -14.94
N GLU A 395 13.50 11.39 -13.71
CA GLU A 395 13.90 10.02 -13.36
C GLU A 395 12.70 9.06 -13.45
N TYR A 396 11.50 9.51 -13.10
CA TYR A 396 10.27 8.74 -13.34
C TYR A 396 10.14 8.34 -14.81
N VAL A 397 10.33 9.29 -15.73
CA VAL A 397 10.24 9.05 -17.18
C VAL A 397 11.33 8.08 -17.63
N LYS A 398 12.56 8.25 -17.14
CA LYS A 398 13.68 7.38 -17.49
C LYS A 398 13.45 5.94 -17.04
N ILE A 399 13.11 5.72 -15.77
CA ILE A 399 12.82 4.38 -15.21
C ILE A 399 11.76 3.66 -16.05
N ASN A 400 10.67 4.36 -16.37
CA ASN A 400 9.55 3.76 -17.08
C ASN A 400 9.77 3.61 -18.59
N ALA A 401 10.62 4.43 -19.20
CA ALA A 401 11.02 4.28 -20.60
C ALA A 401 12.01 3.11 -20.80
N GLU A 402 12.83 2.82 -19.79
CA GLU A 402 13.89 1.80 -19.83
C GLU A 402 13.48 0.46 -19.16
N TYR A 403 12.28 0.35 -18.57
CA TYR A 403 11.89 -0.79 -17.72
C TYR A 403 11.93 -2.18 -18.39
N ARG A 404 11.75 -2.24 -19.72
CA ARG A 404 11.72 -3.46 -20.53
C ARG A 404 13.02 -3.73 -21.31
N THR A 405 13.98 -2.81 -21.27
CA THR A 405 15.33 -2.96 -21.87
C THR A 405 16.32 -3.39 -20.80
#